data_AF-A0A2S8HKJ3-F1
#
_entry.id   AF-A0A2S8HKJ3-F1
#
_cell.length_a   1.000
_cell.length_b   1.000
_cell.length_c   1.000
_cell.angle_alpha   90.00
_cell.angle_beta   90.00
_cell.angle_gamma   90.00
#
_symmetry.space_group_name_H-M   'P 1'
#
loop_
_entity.id
_entity.type
_entity.pdbx_description
1 polymer ?
#
loop_
_entity_poly.entity_id
_entity_poly.type
_entity_poly.pdbx_seq_one_letter_code
_entity_poly.pdbx_strand_id
1 'polypeptide(L)'
;RNLPAPVPLITDAVEVWLPPRIAEALHAHNIRTLADLTVRIPRRRRWWSAIAGLGVAGAHRIEAFFAAHPALTERARALIVVVPSGSIVPWEQLHVPHEVDGSRGQFRAPESACLLKASNDYEAVQSWLSLHESAATQRAYRKEAERLILWAIVERGCALSSLTTDDAIAYRTFL
;
A
#
# COMPACT_ATOMS: atom_id res chain seq x y z
N ARG A 1 -6.55 -9.08 -48.44
CA ARG A 1 -6.41 -7.94 -47.49
C ARG A 1 -6.01 -8.54 -46.14
N ASN A 2 -4.73 -8.46 -45.76
CA ASN A 2 -4.31 -8.84 -44.40
C ASN A 2 -4.67 -7.67 -43.49
N LEU A 3 -5.62 -7.90 -42.59
CA LEU A 3 -5.83 -6.99 -41.45
C LEU A 3 -4.54 -7.01 -40.62
N PRO A 4 -4.02 -5.85 -40.19
CA PRO A 4 -2.91 -5.83 -39.23
C PRO A 4 -3.35 -6.59 -37.98
N ALA A 5 -2.44 -7.37 -37.39
CA ALA A 5 -2.71 -8.06 -36.13
C ALA A 5 -3.16 -7.02 -35.09
N PRO A 6 -4.21 -7.31 -34.31
CA PRO A 6 -4.66 -6.37 -33.28
C PRO A 6 -3.50 -6.09 -32.32
N VAL A 7 -3.36 -4.83 -31.91
CA VAL A 7 -2.36 -4.40 -30.93
C VAL A 7 -3.03 -4.36 -29.57
N PRO A 8 -2.52 -5.05 -28.54
CA PRO A 8 -3.18 -5.08 -27.24
C PRO A 8 -3.15 -3.70 -26.58
N LEU A 9 -4.29 -3.33 -25.99
CA LEU A 9 -4.47 -2.13 -25.18
C LEU A 9 -4.53 -2.51 -23.71
N ILE A 10 -4.04 -1.61 -22.86
CA ILE A 10 -4.08 -1.75 -21.39
C ILE A 10 -5.49 -1.96 -20.82
N THR A 11 -6.52 -1.45 -21.49
CA THR A 11 -7.94 -1.60 -21.12
C THR A 11 -8.55 -2.90 -21.60
N ASP A 12 -7.83 -3.68 -22.41
CA ASP A 12 -8.36 -4.92 -22.94
C ASP A 12 -8.56 -5.95 -21.83
N ALA A 13 -9.63 -6.73 -21.97
CA ALA A 13 -9.90 -7.85 -21.08
C ALA A 13 -8.83 -8.95 -21.26
N VAL A 14 -8.43 -9.57 -20.14
CA VAL A 14 -7.39 -10.60 -20.12
C VAL A 14 -7.78 -11.84 -20.93
N GLU A 15 -9.07 -12.15 -21.02
CA GLU A 15 -9.64 -13.26 -21.79
C GLU A 15 -9.44 -13.15 -23.32
N VAL A 16 -9.24 -11.93 -23.83
CA VAL A 16 -9.01 -11.68 -25.26
C VAL A 16 -7.60 -12.10 -25.67
N TRP A 17 -6.64 -12.03 -24.74
CA TRP A 17 -5.21 -12.16 -25.02
C TRP A 17 -4.56 -13.38 -24.36
N LEU A 18 -5.17 -13.90 -23.29
CA LEU A 18 -4.62 -15.01 -22.50
C LEU A 18 -5.50 -16.26 -22.62
N PRO A 19 -4.92 -17.46 -22.50
CA PRO A 19 -5.67 -18.71 -22.49
C PRO A 19 -6.81 -18.72 -21.44
N PRO A 20 -7.96 -19.36 -21.72
CA PRO A 20 -9.13 -19.35 -20.83
C PRO A 20 -8.82 -19.74 -19.37
N ARG A 21 -8.04 -20.79 -19.17
CA ARG A 21 -7.63 -21.23 -17.82
C ARG A 21 -6.87 -20.16 -17.03
N ILE A 22 -6.06 -19.36 -17.72
CA ILE A 22 -5.30 -18.26 -17.11
C ILE A 22 -6.25 -17.10 -16.81
N ALA A 23 -7.12 -16.74 -17.77
CA ALA A 23 -8.12 -15.69 -17.58
C ALA A 23 -9.08 -15.99 -16.43
N GLU A 24 -9.56 -17.23 -16.30
CA GLU A 24 -10.40 -17.68 -15.19
C GLU A 24 -9.71 -17.53 -13.82
N ALA A 25 -8.44 -17.96 -13.73
CA ALA A 25 -7.65 -17.79 -12.51
C ALA A 25 -7.44 -16.31 -12.17
N LEU A 26 -7.25 -15.44 -13.17
CA LEU A 26 -7.12 -14.00 -12.97
C LEU A 26 -8.45 -13.36 -12.53
N HIS A 27 -9.57 -13.76 -13.14
CA HIS A 27 -10.91 -13.27 -12.77
C HIS A 27 -11.29 -13.63 -11.34
N ALA A 28 -10.95 -14.84 -10.89
CA ALA A 28 -11.17 -15.27 -9.50
C ALA A 28 -10.48 -14.33 -8.49
N HIS A 29 -9.44 -13.62 -8.92
CA HIS A 29 -8.69 -12.63 -8.13
C HIS A 29 -9.01 -11.17 -8.52
N ASN A 30 -10.15 -10.93 -9.18
CA ASN A 30 -10.60 -9.62 -9.66
C ASN A 30 -9.56 -8.91 -10.55
N ILE A 31 -8.82 -9.65 -11.38
CA ILE A 31 -7.92 -9.13 -12.41
C ILE A 31 -8.60 -9.33 -13.75
N ARG A 32 -9.24 -8.28 -14.28
CA ARG A 32 -10.06 -8.38 -15.50
C ARG A 32 -9.38 -7.77 -16.72
N THR A 33 -8.50 -6.80 -16.53
CA THR A 33 -7.82 -6.09 -17.62
C THR A 33 -6.32 -6.31 -17.61
N LEU A 34 -5.65 -6.06 -18.75
CA LEU A 34 -4.19 -6.04 -18.81
C LEU A 34 -3.59 -4.99 -17.86
N ALA A 35 -4.28 -3.87 -17.63
CA ALA A 35 -3.91 -2.86 -16.63
C ALA A 35 -3.89 -3.44 -15.20
N ASP A 36 -4.97 -4.11 -14.77
CA ASP A 36 -5.05 -4.74 -13.45
C ASP A 36 -3.88 -5.70 -13.21
N LEU A 37 -3.54 -6.46 -14.26
CA LEU A 37 -2.44 -7.41 -14.26
C LEU A 37 -1.10 -6.67 -14.07
N THR A 38 -0.86 -5.59 -14.82
CA THR A 38 0.38 -4.80 -14.69
C THR A 38 0.53 -4.04 -13.38
N VAL A 39 -0.55 -3.70 -12.67
CA VAL A 39 -0.44 -2.98 -11.40
C VAL A 39 -0.10 -3.93 -10.24
N ARG A 40 -0.71 -5.13 -10.22
CA ARG A 40 -0.67 -6.02 -9.04
C ARG A 40 0.54 -6.96 -8.99
N ILE A 41 1.19 -7.20 -10.13
CA ILE A 41 2.09 -8.34 -10.32
C ILE A 41 3.59 -8.01 -10.45
N PRO A 42 4.06 -6.90 -11.05
CA PRO A 42 5.44 -6.83 -11.55
C PRO A 42 6.56 -6.83 -10.51
N ARG A 43 6.26 -6.73 -9.21
CA ARG A 43 7.27 -6.45 -8.17
C ARG A 43 7.63 -7.64 -7.27
N ARG A 44 7.00 -8.81 -7.44
CA ARG A 44 7.20 -9.97 -6.53
C ARG A 44 7.85 -11.15 -7.25
N ARG A 45 8.91 -11.72 -6.65
CA ARG A 45 9.41 -13.05 -7.03
C ARG A 45 8.29 -14.06 -6.78
N ARG A 46 7.97 -14.90 -7.78
CA ARG A 46 6.86 -15.87 -7.72
C ARG A 46 5.48 -15.27 -7.48
N TRP A 47 5.20 -14.11 -8.06
CA TRP A 47 3.90 -13.41 -7.94
C TRP A 47 2.67 -14.30 -8.16
N TRP A 48 2.78 -15.32 -9.03
CA TRP A 48 1.71 -16.25 -9.33
C TRP A 48 1.31 -17.15 -8.16
N SER A 49 2.14 -17.29 -7.12
CA SER A 49 1.81 -18.13 -5.96
C SER A 49 0.62 -17.61 -5.15
N ALA A 50 0.29 -16.32 -5.27
CA ALA A 50 -0.89 -15.73 -4.64
C ALA A 50 -2.19 -15.96 -5.44
N ILE A 51 -2.09 -16.39 -6.70
CA ILE A 51 -3.22 -16.58 -7.60
C ILE A 51 -3.51 -18.08 -7.69
N ALA A 52 -4.47 -18.54 -6.89
CA ALA A 52 -4.95 -19.92 -6.96
C ALA A 52 -5.38 -20.26 -8.39
N GLY A 53 -4.84 -21.36 -8.94
CA GLY A 53 -5.07 -21.77 -10.33
C GLY A 53 -4.04 -21.26 -11.34
N LEU A 54 -3.14 -20.35 -10.96
CA LEU A 54 -2.06 -19.88 -11.82
C LEU A 54 -0.72 -20.55 -11.47
N GLY A 55 -0.36 -21.57 -12.26
CA GLY A 55 0.93 -22.25 -12.13
C GLY A 55 2.10 -21.50 -12.76
N VAL A 56 3.32 -21.98 -12.52
CA VAL A 56 4.58 -21.43 -13.06
C VAL A 56 4.53 -21.29 -14.59
N ALA A 57 3.98 -22.29 -15.29
CA ALA A 57 3.84 -22.25 -16.74
C ALA A 57 2.88 -21.15 -17.22
N GLY A 58 1.81 -20.87 -16.47
CA GLY A 58 0.89 -19.77 -16.77
C GLY A 58 1.53 -18.42 -16.53
N ALA A 59 2.31 -18.30 -15.45
CA ALA A 59 3.08 -17.10 -15.14
C ALA A 59 4.11 -16.76 -16.23
N HIS A 60 4.91 -17.74 -16.66
CA HIS A 60 5.88 -17.54 -17.75
C HIS A 60 5.22 -17.17 -19.07
N ARG A 61 4.02 -17.68 -19.35
CA ARG A 61 3.28 -17.29 -20.55
C ARG A 61 2.82 -15.84 -20.49
N ILE A 62 2.36 -15.38 -19.33
CA ILE A 62 2.04 -13.96 -19.10
C ILE A 62 3.31 -13.11 -19.26
N GLU A 63 4.41 -13.50 -18.63
CA GLU A 63 5.70 -12.80 -18.74
C GLU A 63 6.18 -12.71 -20.20
N ALA A 64 6.09 -13.80 -20.96
CA ALA A 64 6.42 -13.82 -22.38
C ALA A 64 5.50 -12.91 -23.22
N PHE A 65 4.21 -12.84 -22.89
CA PHE A 65 3.27 -11.93 -23.55
C PHE A 65 3.66 -10.47 -23.33
N PHE A 66 4.01 -10.06 -22.11
CA PHE A 66 4.45 -8.68 -21.83
C PHE A 66 5.82 -8.37 -22.44
N ALA A 67 6.74 -9.35 -22.47
CA ALA A 67 8.04 -9.21 -23.13
C ALA A 67 7.90 -9.00 -24.65
N ALA A 68 6.90 -9.63 -25.28
CA ALA A 68 6.57 -9.44 -26.69
C ALA A 68 5.87 -8.09 -26.97
N HIS A 69 5.31 -7.42 -25.94
CA HIS A 69 4.62 -6.15 -26.06
C HIS A 69 5.20 -5.06 -25.11
N PRO A 70 6.45 -4.59 -25.32
CA PRO A 70 7.07 -3.60 -24.44
C PRO A 70 6.27 -2.29 -24.33
N ALA A 71 5.63 -1.85 -25.42
CA ALA A 71 4.80 -0.64 -25.44
C ALA A 71 3.59 -0.72 -24.49
N LEU A 72 3.07 -1.92 -24.23
CA LEU A 72 1.97 -2.12 -23.29
C LEU A 72 2.49 -2.01 -21.84
N THR A 73 3.68 -2.54 -21.57
CA THR A 73 4.36 -2.37 -20.27
C THR A 73 4.69 -0.91 -20.00
N GLU A 74 5.16 -0.17 -21.01
CA GLU A 74 5.47 1.26 -20.88
C GLU A 74 4.22 2.11 -20.61
N ARG A 75 3.12 1.84 -21.33
CA ARG A 75 1.82 2.50 -21.07
C ARG A 75 1.28 2.17 -19.68
N ALA A 76 1.41 0.92 -19.23
CA ALA A 76 1.06 0.54 -17.87
C ALA A 76 1.91 1.27 -16.83
N ARG A 77 3.23 1.40 -17.05
CA ARG A 77 4.12 2.20 -16.19
C ARG A 77 3.68 3.66 -16.15
N ALA A 78 3.34 4.25 -17.30
CA ALA A 78 2.84 5.62 -17.38
C ALA A 78 1.51 5.81 -16.63
N LEU A 79 0.64 4.80 -16.59
CA LEU A 79 -0.57 4.83 -15.75
C LEU A 79 -0.28 4.68 -14.25
N ILE A 80 0.73 3.88 -13.88
CA ILE A 80 1.14 3.70 -12.48
C ILE A 80 1.70 4.99 -11.87
N VAL A 81 2.10 5.99 -12.68
CA VAL A 81 2.57 7.31 -12.22
C VAL A 81 1.49 8.11 -11.47
N VAL A 82 0.23 7.68 -11.42
CA VAL A 82 -0.86 8.40 -10.71
C VAL A 82 -1.06 7.94 -9.25
N VAL A 83 -0.31 6.97 -8.74
CA VAL A 83 -0.17 6.81 -7.28
C VAL A 83 1.30 6.99 -6.97
N PRO A 84 1.72 8.11 -6.34
CA PRO A 84 3.04 8.17 -5.75
C PRO A 84 3.09 6.97 -4.81
N SER A 85 3.84 5.94 -5.20
CA SER A 85 4.33 4.97 -4.25
C SER A 85 5.25 5.81 -3.37
N GLY A 86 4.70 6.40 -2.31
CA GLY A 86 5.46 7.17 -1.34
C GLY A 86 6.69 6.34 -1.04
N SER A 87 7.87 6.85 -1.38
CA SER A 87 9.12 6.20 -1.02
C SER A 87 9.00 5.84 0.47
N ILE A 88 9.29 4.58 0.82
CA ILE A 88 9.34 4.20 2.23
C ILE A 88 10.43 5.09 2.83
N VAL A 89 10.00 6.10 3.58
CA VAL A 89 10.90 7.02 4.27
C VAL A 89 11.05 6.55 5.71
N PRO A 90 12.21 6.78 6.33
CA PRO A 90 12.34 6.67 7.78
C PRO A 90 11.24 7.49 8.46
N TRP A 91 10.82 7.04 9.65
CA TRP A 91 9.79 7.71 10.43
C TRP A 91 10.09 9.19 10.68
N GLU A 92 11.37 9.53 10.82
CA GLU A 92 11.85 10.90 11.03
C GLU A 92 11.57 11.82 9.83
N GLN A 93 11.24 11.27 8.66
CA GLN A 93 10.94 11.99 7.42
C GLN A 93 9.50 11.76 6.94
N LEU A 94 8.70 11.01 7.71
CA LEU A 94 7.32 10.71 7.37
C LEU A 94 6.47 11.98 7.54
N HIS A 95 5.91 12.45 6.42
CA HIS A 95 4.92 13.53 6.40
C HIS A 95 3.55 12.92 6.18
N VAL A 96 2.69 13.06 7.18
CA VAL A 96 1.32 12.55 7.15
C VAL A 96 0.37 13.65 6.70
N PRO A 97 -0.65 13.33 5.87
CA PRO A 97 -1.68 14.30 5.50
C PRO A 97 -2.35 14.92 6.73
N HIS A 98 -2.73 16.19 6.63
CA HIS A 98 -3.27 16.95 7.76
C HIS A 98 -4.55 16.34 8.35
N GLU A 99 -5.31 15.59 7.55
CA GLU A 99 -6.54 14.90 7.97
C GLU A 99 -6.29 13.81 9.01
N VAL A 100 -5.07 13.27 9.03
CA VAL A 100 -4.68 12.12 9.86
C VAL A 100 -3.41 12.39 10.69
N ASP A 101 -2.89 13.63 10.68
CA ASP A 101 -1.72 14.04 11.46
C ASP A 101 -2.02 14.15 12.97
N GLY A 102 -3.31 14.27 13.32
CA GLY A 102 -3.80 14.36 14.70
C GLY A 102 -3.83 15.75 15.30
N SER A 103 -3.44 16.80 14.57
CA SER A 103 -3.58 18.20 14.99
C SER A 103 -5.01 18.57 15.36
N ARG A 104 -5.99 17.91 14.73
CA ARG A 104 -7.43 18.06 14.99
C ARG A 104 -8.08 16.77 15.53
N GLY A 105 -7.30 15.90 16.17
CA GLY A 105 -7.78 14.61 16.67
C GLY A 105 -8.92 14.75 17.68
N GLN A 106 -9.88 13.82 17.64
CA GLN A 106 -11.11 13.88 18.44
C GLN A 106 -10.86 13.99 19.95
N PHE A 107 -9.80 13.33 20.44
CA PHE A 107 -9.42 13.28 21.85
C PHE A 107 -8.15 14.08 22.14
N ARG A 108 -7.70 14.93 21.21
CA ARG A 108 -6.57 15.82 21.45
C ARG A 108 -6.98 16.92 22.44
N ALA A 109 -6.19 17.06 23.50
CA ALA A 109 -6.38 18.16 24.44
C ALA A 109 -6.10 19.52 23.75
N PRO A 110 -6.78 20.60 24.16
CA PRO A 110 -6.45 21.94 23.71
C PRO A 110 -4.98 22.29 24.00
N GLU A 111 -4.32 23.08 23.14
CA GLU A 111 -2.90 23.43 23.28
C GLU A 111 -2.55 24.02 24.66
N SER A 112 -3.46 24.80 25.25
CA SER A 112 -3.27 25.38 26.58
C SER A 112 -3.18 24.35 27.71
N ALA A 113 -3.69 23.14 27.49
CA ALA A 113 -3.65 22.02 28.45
C ALA A 113 -2.53 21.02 28.13
N CYS A 114 -1.84 21.16 26.99
CA CYS A 114 -0.77 20.26 26.59
C CYS A 114 0.52 20.58 27.36
N LEU A 115 1.03 19.59 28.12
CA LEU A 115 2.32 19.68 28.79
C LEU A 115 3.51 19.58 27.83
N LEU A 116 3.28 18.98 26.65
CA LEU A 116 4.26 18.87 25.57
C LEU A 116 4.01 19.96 24.54
N LYS A 117 5.07 20.59 24.04
CA LYS A 117 5.01 21.52 22.91
C LYS A 117 4.89 20.74 21.59
N ALA A 118 3.77 20.04 21.41
CA ALA A 118 3.49 19.19 20.27
C ALA A 118 2.13 19.53 19.67
N SER A 119 2.12 19.88 18.40
CA SER A 119 0.94 20.32 17.64
C SER A 119 0.20 19.19 16.93
N ASN A 120 0.80 18.01 16.82
CA ASN A 120 0.24 16.83 16.15
C ASN A 120 0.69 15.53 16.84
N ASP A 121 0.23 14.36 16.36
CA ASP A 121 0.51 13.07 17.01
C ASP A 121 1.99 12.67 16.87
N TYR A 122 2.59 13.00 15.72
CA TYR A 122 3.99 12.73 15.41
C TYR A 122 4.93 13.44 16.39
N GLU A 123 4.74 14.75 16.56
CA GLU A 123 5.51 15.57 17.49
C GLU A 123 5.34 15.12 18.94
N ALA A 124 4.13 14.68 19.32
CA ALA A 124 3.84 14.19 20.65
C ALA A 124 4.61 12.89 20.95
N VAL A 125 4.59 11.94 20.00
CA VAL A 125 5.37 10.70 20.11
C VAL A 125 6.87 10.98 20.12
N GLN A 126 7.38 11.86 19.25
CA GLN A 126 8.80 12.23 19.24
C GLN A 126 9.22 12.87 20.57
N SER A 127 8.42 13.78 21.11
CA SER A 127 8.66 14.41 22.40
C SER A 127 8.68 13.38 23.52
N TRP A 128 7.72 12.44 23.54
CA TRP A 128 7.68 11.34 24.51
C TRP A 128 8.89 10.38 24.40
N LEU A 129 9.31 10.05 23.18
CA LEU A 129 10.49 9.20 22.95
C LEU A 129 11.78 9.87 23.45
N SER A 130 11.89 11.20 23.33
CA SER A 130 13.06 11.95 23.80
C SER A 130 13.27 11.91 25.31
N LEU A 131 12.23 11.55 26.08
CA LEU A 131 12.29 11.42 27.55
C LEU A 131 13.03 10.16 28.02
N HIS A 132 13.29 9.19 27.13
CA HIS A 132 13.90 7.92 27.51
C HIS A 132 15.42 7.97 27.29
N GLU A 133 16.21 7.59 28.29
CA GLU A 133 17.68 7.70 28.22
C GLU A 133 18.34 6.64 27.31
N SER A 134 17.71 5.46 27.22
CA SER A 134 18.28 4.31 26.53
C SER A 134 17.91 4.30 25.04
N ALA A 135 18.92 4.34 24.16
CA ALA A 135 18.71 4.24 22.72
C ALA A 135 18.04 2.92 22.28
N ALA A 136 18.23 1.84 23.04
CA ALA A 136 17.56 0.57 22.77
C ALA A 136 16.06 0.63 23.08
N THR A 137 15.68 1.25 24.20
CA THR A 137 14.29 1.47 24.60
C THR A 137 13.60 2.42 23.64
N GLN A 138 14.26 3.52 23.27
CA GLN A 138 13.74 4.45 22.27
C GLN A 138 13.44 3.75 20.94
N ARG A 139 14.34 2.91 20.43
CA ARG A 139 14.11 2.17 19.17
C ARG A 139 12.94 1.20 19.27
N ALA A 140 12.83 0.47 20.39
CA ALA A 140 11.72 -0.45 20.61
C ALA A 140 10.37 0.31 20.67
N TYR A 141 10.29 1.37 21.46
CA TYR A 141 9.07 2.18 21.59
C TYR A 141 8.73 2.92 20.30
N ARG A 142 9.73 3.40 19.56
CA ARG A 142 9.52 4.00 18.25
C ARG A 142 8.88 3.01 17.30
N LYS A 143 9.43 1.80 17.18
CA LYS A 143 8.86 0.74 16.32
C LYS A 143 7.39 0.46 16.65
N GLU A 144 7.05 0.39 17.93
CA GLU A 144 5.67 0.12 18.37
C GLU A 144 4.73 1.31 18.13
N ALA A 145 5.18 2.53 18.37
CA ALA A 145 4.42 3.74 18.10
C ALA A 145 4.20 3.95 16.59
N GLU A 146 5.23 3.72 15.77
CA GLU A 146 5.15 3.71 14.31
C GLU A 146 4.09 2.73 13.82
N ARG A 147 4.13 1.50 14.33
CA ARG A 147 3.16 0.46 13.96
C ARG A 147 1.74 0.87 14.29
N LEU A 148 1.50 1.42 15.48
CA LEU A 148 0.18 1.86 15.90
C LEU A 148 -0.34 3.03 15.04
N ILE A 149 0.50 4.02 14.77
CA ILE A 149 0.10 5.18 13.95
C ILE A 149 -0.20 4.75 12.52
N LEU A 150 0.64 3.93 11.91
CA LEU A 150 0.40 3.41 10.56
C LEU A 150 -0.87 2.55 10.51
N TRP A 151 -1.12 1.74 11.54
CA TRP A 151 -2.37 0.98 11.63
C TRP A 151 -3.58 1.90 11.76
N ALA A 152 -3.53 2.94 12.59
CA ALA A 152 -4.61 3.91 12.73
C ALA A 152 -4.93 4.60 11.39
N ILE A 153 -3.90 5.01 10.66
CA ILE A 153 -4.06 5.69 9.37
C ILE A 153 -4.60 4.72 8.30
N VAL A 154 -4.01 3.53 8.17
CA VAL A 154 -4.31 2.61 7.06
C VAL A 154 -5.60 1.82 7.29
N GLU A 155 -5.84 1.35 8.52
CA GLU A 155 -6.98 0.49 8.85
C GLU A 155 -8.20 1.30 9.29
N ARG A 156 -8.00 2.40 10.02
CA ARG A 156 -9.10 3.23 10.56
C ARG A 156 -9.30 4.54 9.84
N GLY A 157 -8.34 5.00 9.05
CA GLY A 157 -8.43 6.29 8.35
C GLY A 157 -8.43 7.48 9.32
N CYS A 158 -7.90 7.32 10.52
CA CYS A 158 -7.91 8.35 11.55
C CYS A 158 -6.54 8.56 12.19
N ALA A 159 -6.38 9.70 12.86
CA ALA A 159 -5.20 9.98 13.65
C ALA A 159 -5.14 9.14 14.94
N LEU A 160 -3.95 9.01 15.52
CA LEU A 160 -3.73 8.30 16.80
C LEU A 160 -4.57 8.93 17.93
N SER A 161 -4.63 10.26 17.99
CA SER A 161 -5.43 11.02 18.96
C SER A 161 -6.95 10.95 18.70
N SER A 162 -7.40 10.15 17.74
CA SER A 162 -8.83 9.87 17.50
C SER A 162 -9.20 8.42 17.77
N LEU A 163 -8.25 7.57 18.19
CA LEU A 163 -8.55 6.17 18.50
C LEU A 163 -9.46 6.05 19.72
N THR A 164 -10.49 5.24 19.57
CA THR A 164 -11.43 4.88 20.63
C THR A 164 -10.98 3.62 21.37
N THR A 165 -11.71 3.25 22.43
CA THR A 165 -11.49 1.97 23.12
C THR A 165 -11.72 0.76 22.19
N ASP A 166 -12.72 0.85 21.29
CA ASP A 166 -12.99 -0.22 20.32
C ASP A 166 -11.84 -0.38 19.32
N ASP A 167 -11.19 0.73 18.95
CA ASP A 167 -9.99 0.69 18.11
C ASP A 167 -8.81 0.05 18.83
N ALA A 168 -8.64 0.31 20.13
CA ALA A 168 -7.61 -0.35 20.93
C ALA A 168 -7.81 -1.88 21.01
N ILE A 169 -9.07 -2.33 21.11
CA ILE A 169 -9.41 -3.76 21.08
C ILE A 169 -9.06 -4.33 19.70
N ALA A 170 -9.44 -3.65 18.62
CA ALA A 170 -9.16 -4.09 17.26
C ALA A 170 -7.66 -4.13 16.95
N TYR A 171 -6.90 -3.15 17.42
CA TYR A 171 -5.45 -3.14 17.27
C TYR A 171 -4.83 -4.36 17.97
N ARG A 172 -5.29 -4.70 19.18
CA ARG A 172 -4.82 -5.90 19.88
C ARG A 172 -5.13 -7.19 19.13
N THR A 173 -6.26 -7.27 18.43
CA THR A 173 -6.60 -8.43 17.59
C THR A 173 -5.76 -8.50 16.30
N PHE A 174 -5.24 -7.35 15.83
CA PHE A 174 -4.33 -7.28 14.69
C PHE A 174 -2.90 -7.73 15.02
N LEU A 175 -2.46 -7.58 16.29
CA LEU A 175 -1.13 -7.97 16.77
C LEU A 175 -0.92 -9.49 16.81
#